data_AF-A0A6G1BBR2-F1
#
_entry.id   AF-A0A6G1BBR2-F1
#
_cell.length_a   1.000
_cell.length_b   1.000
_cell.length_c   1.000
_cell.angle_alpha   90.00
_cell.angle_beta   90.00
_cell.angle_gamma   90.00
#
_symmetry.space_group_name_H-M   'P 1'
#
loop_
_entity.id
_entity.type
_entity.pdbx_description
1 polymer ?
#
loop_
_entity_poly.entity_id
_entity_poly.type
_entity_poly.pdbx_seq_one_letter_code
_entity_poly.pdbx_strand_id
1 'polypeptide(L)'
;GVFQVAEKMEKRTCALCPKDSEYSVLYIAKRETIAAHENCLLYSSALVECEDHDPSNDDRSFDVESVKKEIQRGRRLTCAFCNKRGATVGCDIKACLKSYHFFCAKNAHAVLQTDRSQGIYKYLIKHF
;
A
#
# COMPACT_ATOMS: atom_id res chain seq x y z
N GLY A 1 13.93 -7.79 28.67
CA GLY A 1 13.22 -8.23 27.45
C GLY A 1 13.93 -7.61 26.28
N VAL A 2 14.30 -8.41 25.27
CA VAL A 2 14.98 -7.88 24.08
C VAL A 2 13.94 -7.07 23.31
N PHE A 3 14.08 -5.75 23.28
CA PHE A 3 13.35 -4.91 22.34
C PHE A 3 13.82 -5.31 20.94
N GLN A 4 13.01 -6.09 20.21
CA GLN A 4 13.27 -6.32 18.80
C GLN A 4 13.02 -4.99 18.08
N VAL A 5 14.09 -4.39 17.59
CA VAL A 5 13.99 -3.27 16.65
C VAL A 5 13.27 -3.81 15.41
N ALA A 6 12.11 -3.23 15.11
CA ALA A 6 11.30 -3.58 13.96
C ALA A 6 12.09 -3.32 12.67
N GLU A 7 12.26 -4.34 11.81
CA GLU A 7 12.96 -4.18 10.53
C GLU A 7 12.10 -3.32 9.60
N LYS A 8 12.66 -2.24 9.07
CA LYS A 8 11.95 -1.34 8.16
C LYS A 8 12.32 -1.63 6.70
N MET A 9 11.35 -1.49 5.81
CA MET A 9 11.58 -1.53 4.36
C MET A 9 12.41 -0.32 3.92
N GLU A 10 13.21 -0.51 2.88
CA GLU A 10 14.10 0.52 2.34
C GLU A 10 13.55 1.10 1.04
N LYS A 11 13.47 2.44 0.98
CA LYS A 11 13.03 3.18 -0.20
C LYS A 11 14.07 3.10 -1.33
N ARG A 12 13.59 2.85 -2.54
CA ARG A 12 14.33 2.68 -3.80
C ARG A 12 13.53 3.23 -4.97
N THR A 13 14.19 3.34 -6.11
CA THR A 13 13.54 3.65 -7.40
C THR A 13 13.47 2.39 -8.25
N CYS A 14 12.27 2.04 -8.71
CA CYS A 14 12.05 0.97 -9.68
C CYS A 14 12.73 1.32 -11.00
N ALA A 15 13.60 0.43 -11.49
CA ALA A 15 14.36 0.67 -12.72
C ALA A 15 13.52 0.57 -14.00
N LEU A 16 12.30 0.02 -13.91
CA LEU A 16 11.41 -0.20 -15.06
C LEU A 16 10.25 0.79 -15.15
N CYS A 17 9.85 1.38 -14.03
CA CYS A 17 8.87 2.46 -14.05
C CYS A 17 9.49 3.72 -14.66
N PRO A 18 8.70 4.56 -15.34
CA PRO A 18 9.19 5.84 -15.84
C PRO A 18 9.83 6.65 -14.70
N LYS A 19 11.02 7.21 -14.95
CA LYS A 19 11.69 8.10 -14.00
C LYS A 19 10.78 9.28 -13.68
N ASP A 20 10.84 9.72 -12.43
CA ASP A 20 10.05 10.84 -11.88
C ASP A 20 8.53 10.62 -11.87
N SER A 21 8.07 9.40 -12.16
CA SER A 21 6.69 9.01 -11.97
C SER A 21 6.38 8.81 -10.48
N GLU A 22 5.21 9.22 -10.03
CA GLU A 22 4.70 8.87 -8.69
C GLU A 22 4.61 7.36 -8.45
N TYR A 23 4.70 6.53 -9.51
CA TYR A 23 4.70 5.07 -9.42
C TYR A 23 6.10 4.44 -9.35
N SER A 24 7.18 5.23 -9.51
CA SER A 24 8.54 4.68 -9.56
C SER A 24 9.12 4.37 -8.19
N VAL A 25 8.49 4.82 -7.10
CA VAL A 25 8.98 4.53 -5.75
C VAL A 25 8.70 3.06 -5.39
N LEU A 26 9.74 2.36 -4.97
CA LEU A 26 9.75 0.96 -4.60
C LEU A 26 10.29 0.81 -3.18
N TYR A 27 9.70 -0.07 -2.39
CA TYR A 27 10.21 -0.46 -1.09
C TYR A 27 10.69 -1.90 -1.13
N ILE A 28 11.87 -2.17 -0.58
CA ILE A 28 12.48 -3.50 -0.52
C ILE A 28 12.80 -3.88 0.93
N ALA A 29 12.55 -5.13 1.31
CA ALA A 29 13.04 -5.67 2.58
C ALA A 29 14.41 -6.34 2.33
N LYS A 30 15.49 -5.85 2.96
CA LYS A 30 16.86 -6.31 2.65
C LYS A 30 17.10 -7.78 2.95
N ARG A 31 16.43 -8.31 3.98
CA ARG A 31 16.65 -9.67 4.50
C ARG A 31 15.59 -10.66 4.04
N GLU A 32 14.65 -10.21 3.19
CA GLU A 32 13.48 -10.96 2.76
C GLU A 32 13.31 -10.87 1.24
N THR A 33 12.55 -11.78 0.64
CA THR A 33 12.22 -11.73 -0.79
C THR A 33 10.97 -10.90 -1.07
N ILE A 34 10.90 -9.71 -0.46
CA ILE A 34 9.73 -8.82 -0.53
C ILE A 34 10.12 -7.47 -1.14
N ALA A 35 9.40 -7.11 -2.20
CA ALA A 35 9.44 -5.79 -2.80
C ALA A 35 8.01 -5.37 -3.18
N ALA A 36 7.68 -4.11 -2.95
CA ALA A 36 6.38 -3.56 -3.31
C ALA A 36 6.50 -2.09 -3.70
N HIS A 37 5.75 -1.65 -4.71
CA HIS A 37 5.67 -0.22 -5.02
C HIS A 37 5.03 0.53 -3.85
N GLU A 38 5.47 1.76 -3.63
CA GLU A 38 4.97 2.63 -2.57
C GLU A 38 3.44 2.74 -2.61
N ASN A 39 2.86 2.98 -3.79
CA ASN A 39 1.40 3.05 -3.94
C ASN A 39 0.67 1.73 -3.59
N CYS A 40 1.31 0.57 -3.79
CA CYS A 40 0.71 -0.70 -3.36
C CYS A 40 0.66 -0.81 -1.82
N LEU A 41 1.66 -0.25 -1.13
CA LEU A 41 1.74 -0.24 0.33
C LEU A 41 0.83 0.83 0.93
N LEU A 42 0.90 2.06 0.41
CA LEU A 42 0.13 3.20 0.89
C LEU A 42 -1.38 3.01 0.79
N TYR A 43 -1.89 2.41 -0.27
CA TYR A 43 -3.33 2.18 -0.40
C TYR A 43 -3.79 0.84 0.17
N SER A 44 -2.89 0.10 0.81
CA SER A 44 -3.22 -1.16 1.45
C SER A 44 -3.97 -0.89 2.76
N SER A 45 -5.12 -1.54 2.94
CA SER A 45 -6.05 -1.21 4.03
C SER A 45 -5.48 -1.37 5.45
N ALA A 46 -4.42 -2.16 5.66
CA ALA A 46 -3.84 -2.38 6.98
C ALA A 46 -2.39 -1.88 7.14
N LEU A 47 -1.85 -1.09 6.21
CA LEU A 47 -0.47 -0.57 6.28
C LEU A 47 -0.38 0.94 6.49
N VAL A 48 -1.50 1.66 6.38
CA VAL A 48 -1.55 3.07 6.75
C VAL A 48 -1.68 3.17 8.26
N GLU A 49 -0.55 3.06 8.93
CA GLU A 49 -0.45 3.45 10.33
C GLU A 49 -0.08 4.93 10.35
N CYS A 50 -0.89 5.70 11.07
CA CYS A 50 -0.56 7.06 11.50
C CYS A 50 0.66 6.97 12.44
N GLU A 51 1.85 6.66 11.95
CA GLU A 51 3.06 7.11 12.63
C GLU A 51 2.98 8.64 12.65
N ASP A 52 3.30 9.26 13.79
CA ASP A 52 3.30 10.70 13.98
C ASP A 52 4.01 11.35 12.80
N HIS A 53 3.21 11.85 11.86
CA HIS A 53 3.70 12.45 10.64
C HIS A 53 4.47 13.68 11.09
N ASP A 54 5.79 13.57 11.15
CA ASP A 54 6.64 14.75 11.22
C ASP A 54 6.48 15.44 9.85
N PRO A 55 5.79 16.57 9.77
CA PRO A 55 5.58 17.25 8.49
C PRO A 55 6.91 17.76 7.90
N SER A 56 8.01 17.71 8.65
CA SER A 56 9.36 18.03 8.19
C SER A 56 10.14 16.83 7.64
N ASN A 57 9.64 15.60 7.80
CA ASN A 57 10.29 14.36 7.33
C ASN A 57 9.35 13.58 6.39
N ASP A 58 9.63 13.64 5.08
CA ASP A 58 8.90 12.86 4.05
C ASP A 58 9.28 11.37 4.03
N ASP A 59 10.08 10.92 5.02
CA ASP A 59 10.65 9.58 5.04
C ASP A 59 9.69 8.57 5.70
N ARG A 60 8.64 8.22 4.94
CA ARG A 60 7.70 7.16 5.31
C ARG A 60 8.42 5.83 5.45
N SER A 61 8.13 5.13 6.54
CA SER A 61 8.75 3.86 6.89
C SER A 61 7.69 2.76 7.01
N PHE A 62 7.91 1.62 6.36
CA PHE A 62 7.03 0.46 6.47
C PHE A 62 7.72 -0.64 7.27
N ASP A 63 7.07 -1.15 8.32
CA ASP A 63 7.56 -2.33 9.04
C ASP A 63 7.42 -3.60 8.20
N VAL A 64 8.48 -4.39 8.12
CA VAL A 64 8.53 -5.62 7.31
C VAL A 64 7.52 -6.65 7.80
N GLU A 65 7.30 -6.78 9.12
CA GLU A 65 6.34 -7.74 9.66
C GLU A 65 4.89 -7.33 9.38
N SER A 66 4.55 -6.05 9.49
CA SER A 66 3.25 -5.52 9.05
C SER A 66 3.01 -5.79 7.57
N VAL A 67 4.02 -5.57 6.71
CA VAL A 67 3.91 -5.86 5.27
C VAL A 67 3.73 -7.35 5.00
N LYS A 68 4.43 -8.23 5.71
CA LYS A 68 4.23 -9.69 5.61
C LYS A 68 2.81 -10.11 5.98
N LYS A 69 2.29 -9.60 7.11
CA LYS A 69 0.90 -9.86 7.55
C LYS A 69 -0.08 -9.41 6.47
N GLU A 70 0.17 -8.25 5.88
CA GLU A 70 -0.70 -7.71 4.84
C GLU A 70 -0.65 -8.51 3.54
N ILE A 71 0.53 -8.98 3.13
CA ILE A 71 0.67 -9.92 2.00
C ILE A 71 -0.11 -11.21 2.29
N GLN A 72 -0.01 -11.74 3.52
CA GLN A 72 -0.74 -12.95 3.91
C GLN A 72 -2.26 -12.74 3.90
N ARG A 73 -2.74 -11.57 4.35
CA ARG A 73 -4.15 -11.17 4.20
C ARG A 73 -4.54 -11.11 2.72
N GLY A 74 -3.76 -10.42 1.90
CA GLY A 74 -3.98 -10.25 0.46
C GLY A 74 -4.11 -11.57 -0.30
N ARG A 75 -3.36 -12.61 0.07
CA ARG A 75 -3.50 -13.96 -0.53
C ARG A 75 -4.91 -14.53 -0.42
N ARG A 76 -5.69 -14.12 0.59
CA ARG A 76 -7.08 -14.55 0.81
C ARG A 76 -8.10 -13.68 0.07
N LEU A 77 -7.71 -12.53 -0.45
CA LEU A 77 -8.60 -11.57 -1.10
C LEU A 77 -8.54 -11.70 -2.61
N THR A 78 -9.70 -11.63 -3.25
CA THR A 78 -9.85 -11.68 -4.71
C THR A 78 -10.12 -10.28 -5.23
N CYS A 79 -9.36 -9.87 -6.25
CA CYS A 79 -9.54 -8.59 -6.93
C CYS A 79 -10.90 -8.57 -7.64
N ALA A 80 -11.76 -7.61 -7.32
CA ALA A 80 -13.07 -7.48 -7.96
C ALA A 80 -13.00 -6.97 -9.42
N PHE A 81 -11.83 -6.57 -9.91
CA PHE A 81 -11.62 -6.20 -11.33
C PHE A 81 -11.05 -7.37 -12.16
N CYS A 82 -9.94 -7.98 -11.72
CA CYS A 82 -9.23 -9.00 -12.50
C CYS A 82 -9.45 -10.45 -12.01
N ASN A 83 -10.20 -10.65 -10.93
CA ASN A 83 -10.51 -11.95 -10.32
C ASN A 83 -9.30 -12.77 -9.82
N LYS A 84 -8.11 -12.14 -9.71
CA LYS A 84 -6.89 -12.77 -9.17
C LYS A 84 -6.69 -12.46 -7.68
N ARG A 85 -5.94 -13.30 -6.97
CA ARG A 85 -5.60 -13.11 -5.55
C ARG A 85 -4.58 -11.98 -5.32
N GLY A 86 -4.41 -11.53 -4.07
CA GLY A 86 -3.41 -10.52 -3.69
C GLY A 86 -3.96 -9.08 -3.64
N ALA A 87 -5.27 -8.91 -3.64
CA ALA A 87 -5.94 -7.62 -3.71
C ALA A 87 -6.05 -6.99 -2.31
N THR A 88 -5.11 -6.12 -1.93
CA THR A 88 -5.05 -5.55 -0.57
C THR A 88 -5.69 -4.16 -0.44
N VAL A 89 -6.02 -3.51 -1.57
CA VAL A 89 -6.67 -2.20 -1.59
C VAL A 89 -8.17 -2.36 -1.42
N GLY A 90 -8.68 -2.08 -0.22
CA GLY A 90 -10.11 -2.09 0.09
C GLY A 90 -10.81 -0.77 -0.28
N CYS A 91 -12.12 -0.83 -0.51
CA CYS A 91 -12.96 0.36 -0.60
C CYS A 91 -13.18 0.97 0.79
N ASP A 92 -13.10 2.31 0.92
CA ASP A 92 -13.32 3.00 2.21
C ASP A 92 -14.81 3.06 2.61
N ILE A 93 -15.73 2.66 1.72
CA ILE A 93 -17.15 2.51 2.06
C ILE A 93 -17.32 1.26 2.94
N LYS A 94 -17.75 1.45 4.20
CA LYS A 94 -17.88 0.36 5.20
C LYS A 94 -18.69 -0.86 4.73
N ALA A 95 -19.72 -0.65 3.93
CA ALA A 95 -20.56 -1.73 3.39
C ALA A 95 -19.95 -2.44 2.17
N CYS A 96 -18.90 -1.88 1.57
CA CYS A 96 -18.25 -2.43 0.40
C CYS A 96 -17.18 -3.44 0.80
N LEU A 97 -17.40 -4.71 0.47
CA LEU A 97 -16.45 -5.79 0.71
C LEU A 97 -15.47 -6.01 -0.46
N LYS A 98 -15.51 -5.14 -1.48
CA LYS A 98 -14.67 -5.30 -2.67
C LYS A 98 -13.23 -4.90 -2.35
N SER A 99 -12.30 -5.73 -2.81
CA SER A 99 -10.86 -5.47 -2.73
C SER A 99 -10.25 -5.48 -4.14
N TYR A 100 -9.17 -4.74 -4.33
CA TYR A 100 -8.50 -4.54 -5.62
C TYR A 100 -6.98 -4.58 -5.45
N HIS A 101 -6.27 -4.80 -6.56
CA HIS A 101 -4.89 -4.31 -6.68
C HIS A 101 -4.92 -2.80 -6.92
N PHE A 102 -3.84 -2.08 -6.59
CA PHE A 102 -3.76 -0.63 -6.81
C PHE A 102 -4.15 -0.19 -8.23
N PHE A 103 -3.48 -0.73 -9.26
CA PHE A 103 -3.82 -0.39 -10.65
C PHE A 103 -5.18 -0.91 -11.12
N CYS A 104 -5.68 -2.00 -10.52
CA CYS A 104 -7.03 -2.49 -10.79
C CYS A 104 -8.10 -1.54 -10.25
N ALA A 105 -7.89 -0.94 -9.07
CA ALA A 105 -8.78 0.08 -8.53
C ALA A 105 -8.82 1.31 -9.44
N LYS A 106 -7.65 1.78 -9.91
CA LYS A 106 -7.56 2.90 -10.86
C LYS A 106 -8.34 2.63 -12.15
N ASN A 107 -8.25 1.40 -12.68
CA ASN A 107 -8.97 1.01 -13.90
C ASN A 107 -10.48 0.80 -13.67
N ALA A 108 -10.90 0.49 -12.44
CA ALA A 108 -12.31 0.36 -12.07
C ALA A 108 -13.01 1.70 -11.79
N HIS A 109 -12.45 2.82 -12.29
CA HIS A 109 -12.93 4.19 -12.06
C HIS A 109 -13.05 4.57 -10.57
N ALA A 110 -12.19 4.00 -9.73
CA ALA A 110 -12.10 4.39 -8.34
C ALA A 110 -11.53 5.81 -8.21
N VAL A 111 -12.09 6.59 -7.30
CA VAL A 111 -11.58 7.90 -6.91
C VAL A 111 -10.52 7.70 -5.85
N LEU A 112 -9.31 8.18 -6.16
CA LEU A 112 -8.21 8.29 -5.22
C LEU A 112 -8.46 9.49 -4.29
N GLN A 113 -8.52 9.25 -2.98
CA GLN A 113 -8.48 10.30 -1.98
C GLN A 113 -7.11 10.26 -1.30
N THR A 114 -6.34 11.31 -1.50
CA THR A 114 -4.97 11.44 -0.99
C THR A 114 -4.83 12.76 -0.24
N ASP A 115 -4.41 12.70 1.02
CA ASP A 115 -3.86 13.84 1.74
C ASP A 115 -2.51 13.42 2.29
N ARG A 116 -1.43 13.85 1.61
CA ARG A 116 -0.07 13.46 2.00
C ARG A 116 0.33 14.04 3.36
N SER A 117 -0.18 15.23 3.69
CA SER A 117 0.12 15.93 4.95
C SER A 117 -0.54 15.28 6.16
N GLN A 118 -1.71 14.67 5.95
CA GLN A 118 -2.45 13.93 6.98
C GLN A 118 -2.24 12.42 6.90
N GLY A 119 -1.40 11.94 5.98
CA GLY A 119 -1.17 10.50 5.79
C GLY A 119 -2.38 9.73 5.25
N ILE A 120 -3.34 10.39 4.61
CA ILE A 120 -4.57 9.76 4.12
C ILE A 120 -4.34 9.19 2.72
N TYR A 121 -4.54 7.88 2.57
CA TYR A 121 -4.46 7.15 1.30
C TYR A 121 -5.64 6.19 1.20
N LYS A 122 -6.68 6.59 0.48
CA LYS A 122 -7.95 5.87 0.43
C LYS A 122 -8.46 5.75 -0.99
N TYR A 123 -9.22 4.68 -1.24
CA TYR A 123 -9.96 4.49 -2.48
C TYR A 123 -11.45 4.48 -2.21
N LEU A 124 -12.17 5.29 -3.00
CA LEU A 124 -13.63 5.33 -3.05
C LEU A 124 -14.08 4.85 -4.42
N ILE A 125 -14.74 3.71 -4.46
CA ILE A 125 -15.28 3.18 -5.71
C ILE A 125 -16.71 3.68 -5.85
N LYS A 126 -17.03 4.27 -7.00
CA LYS A 126 -18.41 4.63 -7.31
C LYS A 126 -19.21 3.34 -7.52
N HIS A 127 -20.14 3.06 -6.62
CA HIS A 127 -21.13 2.01 -6.79
C HIS A 127 -22.28 2.60 -7.61
N PHE A 128 -22.34 2.27 -8.89
CA PHE A 128 -23.52 2.51 -9.73
C PHE A 128 -24.42 1.27 -9.68
#